data_AF-A0A8H3XM97-F1
#
_entry.id   AF-A0A8H3XM97-F1
#
_cell.length_a   1.000
_cell.length_b   1.000
_cell.length_c   1.000
_cell.angle_alpha   90.00
_cell.angle_beta   90.00
_cell.angle_gamma   90.00
#
_symmetry.space_group_name_H-M   'P 1'
#
loop_
_entity.id
_entity.type
_entity.pdbx_description
1 polymer ?
#
loop_
_entity_poly.entity_id
_entity_poly.type
_entity_poly.pdbx_seq_one_letter_code
_entity_poly.pdbx_strand_id
1 'polypeptide(L)'
;MVFDQSQSRFGIASRSDIDYGPLPQARIVIELPWFLTLPYLATCLKITDQLGRSQVFSIDYDDNDNPLFLQLSDSYLSQESFTYSIDFYYNLLNNTGNCTDGLRLIYTPSLKANVTTGLWNINLFDYSTLLRLQIPIGVECFVILALFGQTIFYEILSIMVPKAVVKGEYIIVPLFVIYLGGKYTFVAFDNFDDNSGNCTGNVITSNSSLYPIITDDLWTIHFN
;
A
#
# COMPACT_ATOMS: atom_id res chain seq x y z
N MET A 1 4.13 -17.63 -11.01
CA MET A 1 4.43 -16.95 -12.29
C MET A 1 4.85 -15.54 -11.91
N VAL A 2 6.14 -15.22 -11.97
CA VAL A 2 6.66 -13.90 -11.59
C VAL A 2 6.54 -13.01 -12.81
N PHE A 3 5.69 -11.99 -12.73
CA PHE A 3 5.51 -11.02 -13.82
C PHE A 3 6.64 -9.99 -13.74
N ASP A 4 7.63 -10.12 -14.63
CA ASP A 4 8.68 -9.12 -14.80
C ASP A 4 8.13 -7.94 -15.64
N GLN A 5 7.79 -6.86 -14.95
CA GLN A 5 7.23 -5.65 -15.57
C GLN A 5 8.29 -4.79 -16.29
N SER A 6 9.59 -5.08 -16.14
CA SER A 6 10.65 -4.30 -16.78
C SER A 6 10.68 -4.41 -18.31
N GLN A 7 9.99 -5.40 -18.87
CA GLN A 7 9.99 -5.73 -20.31
C GLN A 7 8.65 -5.46 -21.02
N SER A 8 7.60 -4.98 -20.33
CA SER A 8 6.28 -4.81 -20.96
C SER A 8 6.21 -3.55 -21.84
N ARG A 9 6.06 -3.73 -23.16
CA ARG A 9 5.95 -2.67 -24.18
C ARG A 9 4.53 -2.17 -24.46
N PHE A 10 3.52 -2.70 -23.77
CA PHE A 10 2.15 -2.22 -23.87
C PHE A 10 1.91 -1.16 -22.79
N GLY A 11 1.39 0.01 -23.19
CA GLY A 11 1.01 1.08 -22.29
C GLY A 11 0.26 0.51 -21.09
N ILE A 12 0.75 0.86 -19.90
CA ILE A 12 0.40 0.23 -18.62
C ILE A 12 -1.11 0.33 -18.44
N ALA A 13 -1.81 -0.78 -18.67
CA ALA A 13 -3.21 -0.92 -18.33
C ALA A 13 -3.36 -0.58 -16.83
N SER A 14 -4.45 0.08 -16.45
CA SER A 14 -4.70 0.32 -15.03
C SER A 14 -4.62 -1.03 -14.32
N ARG A 15 -4.10 -1.12 -13.08
CA ARG A 15 -3.98 -2.45 -12.44
C ARG A 15 -5.34 -3.14 -12.26
N SER A 16 -6.47 -2.44 -12.43
CA SER A 16 -7.81 -3.02 -12.58
C SER A 16 -8.07 -3.75 -13.91
N ASP A 17 -7.28 -3.49 -14.94
CA ASP A 17 -7.35 -4.12 -16.27
C ASP A 17 -6.48 -5.40 -16.38
N ILE A 18 -5.72 -5.72 -15.32
CA ILE A 18 -4.96 -6.97 -15.25
C ILE A 18 -5.92 -8.12 -14.96
N ASP A 19 -5.91 -9.15 -15.81
CA ASP A 19 -6.57 -10.41 -15.52
C ASP A 19 -5.81 -11.12 -14.39
N TYR A 20 -6.38 -11.07 -13.19
CA TYR A 20 -5.84 -11.70 -11.98
C TYR A 20 -6.16 -13.20 -11.88
N GLY A 21 -6.68 -13.80 -12.96
CA GLY A 21 -7.09 -15.19 -13.01
C GLY A 21 -8.56 -15.38 -12.66
N PRO A 22 -9.00 -16.64 -12.45
CA PRO A 22 -10.40 -16.94 -12.21
C PRO A 22 -10.93 -16.20 -10.98
N LEU A 23 -12.21 -15.82 -11.04
CA LEU A 23 -12.91 -15.15 -9.94
C LEU A 23 -12.76 -15.96 -8.65
N PRO A 24 -12.37 -15.31 -7.54
CA PRO A 24 -12.16 -16.00 -6.28
C PRO A 24 -13.47 -16.57 -5.74
N GLN A 25 -13.37 -17.60 -4.90
CA GLN A 25 -14.50 -18.20 -4.21
C GLN A 25 -14.96 -17.41 -2.98
N ALA A 26 -14.07 -16.61 -2.41
CA ALA A 26 -14.44 -15.59 -1.45
C ALA A 26 -13.52 -14.37 -1.56
N ARG A 27 -14.05 -13.23 -1.16
CA ARG A 27 -13.37 -11.95 -1.12
C ARG A 27 -13.23 -11.53 0.33
N ILE A 28 -12.00 -11.31 0.75
CA ILE A 28 -11.66 -10.77 2.07
C ILE A 28 -11.39 -9.28 1.88
N VAL A 29 -12.13 -8.46 2.62
CA VAL A 29 -12.01 -7.00 2.63
C VAL A 29 -11.44 -6.60 3.97
N ILE A 30 -10.33 -5.89 3.95
CA ILE A 30 -9.63 -5.38 5.13
C ILE A 30 -9.63 -3.87 5.05
N GLU A 31 -10.21 -3.22 6.04
CA GLU A 31 -10.22 -1.77 6.14
C GLU A 31 -9.01 -1.30 6.94
N LEU A 32 -8.24 -0.39 6.34
CA LEU A 32 -7.09 0.24 6.94
C LEU A 32 -7.39 1.72 7.26
N PRO A 33 -6.88 2.23 8.39
CA PRO A 33 -6.88 3.66 8.70
C PRO A 33 -6.00 4.48 7.72
N TRP A 34 -6.10 5.81 7.79
CA TRP A 34 -5.45 6.76 6.85
C TRP A 34 -3.95 6.51 6.69
N PHE A 35 -3.55 6.12 5.46
CA PHE A 35 -2.21 5.67 5.05
C PHE A 35 -1.54 4.64 6.00
N LEU A 36 -0.67 3.80 5.45
CA LEU A 36 0.11 2.82 6.22
C LEU A 36 1.20 3.49 7.10
N THR A 37 0.92 4.68 7.63
CA THR A 37 1.69 5.27 8.70
C THR A 37 1.42 4.45 9.96
N LEU A 38 2.45 3.73 10.40
CA LEU A 38 2.41 3.06 11.69
C LEU A 38 2.09 4.07 12.80
N PRO A 39 1.29 3.71 13.81
CA PRO A 39 0.91 2.34 14.19
C PRO A 39 -0.59 2.03 13.96
N TYR A 40 -1.24 2.62 12.95
CA TYR A 40 -2.70 2.50 12.88
C TYR A 40 -3.15 1.12 12.38
N LEU A 41 -3.91 0.46 13.25
CA LEU A 41 -4.41 -0.90 13.13
C LEU A 41 -5.67 -0.99 12.23
N ALA A 42 -5.84 -2.09 11.51
CA ALA A 42 -7.02 -2.33 10.67
C ALA A 42 -8.34 -2.17 11.47
N THR A 43 -9.31 -1.48 10.88
CA THR A 43 -10.53 -1.09 11.60
C THR A 43 -11.68 -2.07 11.40
N CYS A 44 -11.65 -2.85 10.32
CA CYS A 44 -12.75 -3.72 9.94
C CYS A 44 -12.27 -4.86 9.03
N LEU A 45 -12.84 -6.06 9.20
CA LEU A 45 -12.63 -7.18 8.29
C LEU A 45 -13.95 -7.80 7.86
N LYS A 46 -14.16 -7.96 6.55
CA LYS A 46 -15.38 -8.55 5.97
C LYS A 46 -15.03 -9.61 4.96
N ILE A 47 -15.64 -10.78 5.08
CA ILE A 47 -15.53 -11.84 4.09
C ILE A 47 -16.85 -11.93 3.33
N THR A 48 -16.79 -11.98 2.00
CA THR A 48 -17.95 -12.12 1.10
C THR A 48 -17.74 -13.33 0.19
N ASP A 49 -18.70 -14.25 0.12
CA ASP A 49 -18.61 -15.42 -0.76
C ASP A 49 -19.08 -15.13 -2.21
N GLN A 50 -18.99 -16.11 -3.11
CA GLN A 50 -19.43 -15.97 -4.51
C GLN A 50 -20.93 -15.67 -4.67
N LEU A 51 -21.74 -15.99 -3.67
CA LEU A 51 -23.18 -15.73 -3.67
C LEU A 51 -23.51 -14.32 -3.10
N GLY A 52 -22.49 -13.54 -2.73
CA GLY A 52 -22.63 -12.21 -2.15
C GLY A 52 -23.00 -12.21 -0.67
N ARG A 53 -22.99 -13.38 0.00
CA ARG A 53 -23.22 -13.47 1.44
C ARG A 53 -21.97 -12.98 2.16
N SER A 54 -22.15 -12.15 3.19
CA SER A 54 -21.01 -11.56 3.88
C SER A 54 -21.12 -11.61 5.39
N GLN A 55 -19.96 -11.64 6.05
CA GLN A 55 -19.81 -11.59 7.50
C GLN A 55 -18.68 -10.64 7.87
N VAL A 56 -18.88 -9.87 8.95
CA VAL A 56 -17.88 -8.97 9.53
C VAL A 56 -17.25 -9.65 10.73
N PHE A 57 -15.95 -9.47 10.90
CA PHE A 57 -15.13 -10.10 11.93
C PHE A 57 -14.41 -9.03 12.76
N SER A 58 -14.21 -9.32 14.04
CA SER A 58 -13.21 -8.64 14.85
C SER A 58 -11.83 -9.08 14.40
N ILE A 59 -10.89 -8.14 14.39
CA ILE A 59 -9.48 -8.42 14.08
C ILE A 59 -8.77 -8.64 15.41
N ASP A 60 -8.15 -9.81 15.55
CA ASP A 60 -7.26 -10.08 16.66
C ASP A 60 -5.85 -9.61 16.29
N TYR A 61 -5.31 -8.73 17.13
CA TYR A 61 -3.92 -8.32 17.06
C TYR A 61 -3.12 -9.27 17.94
N ASP A 62 -2.06 -9.88 17.40
CA ASP A 62 -1.13 -10.62 18.23
C ASP A 62 -0.39 -9.59 19.11
N ASP A 63 -0.74 -9.58 20.40
CA ASP A 63 -0.26 -8.64 21.43
C ASP A 63 1.27 -8.66 21.62
N ASN A 64 2.00 -9.56 20.93
CA ASN A 64 3.38 -9.88 21.23
C ASN A 64 4.50 -9.33 20.33
N ASP A 65 4.29 -8.62 19.21
CA ASP A 65 5.37 -7.74 18.63
C ASP A 65 5.10 -7.08 17.25
N ASN A 66 3.93 -7.18 16.62
CA ASN A 66 3.79 -6.56 15.29
C ASN A 66 2.36 -6.04 14.96
N PRO A 67 2.15 -4.71 14.87
CA PRO A 67 0.92 -4.11 14.32
C PRO A 67 0.74 -4.38 12.82
N LEU A 68 1.59 -5.23 12.23
CA LEU A 68 1.75 -5.49 10.81
C LEU A 68 1.19 -6.84 10.37
N PHE A 69 0.76 -7.67 11.32
CA PHE A 69 0.09 -8.94 11.05
C PHE A 69 -1.38 -8.87 11.44
N LEU A 70 -2.23 -9.39 10.55
CA LEU A 70 -3.64 -9.62 10.81
C LEU A 70 -3.87 -11.13 10.87
N GLN A 71 -4.42 -11.59 11.99
CA GLN A 71 -4.77 -12.99 12.19
C GLN A 71 -6.27 -13.18 11.93
N LEU A 72 -6.59 -14.06 10.97
CA LEU A 72 -7.96 -14.54 10.77
C LEU A 72 -8.18 -15.77 11.65
N SER A 73 -9.14 -15.69 12.59
CA SER A 73 -9.41 -16.77 13.55
C SER A 73 -9.75 -18.12 12.89
N ASP A 74 -9.52 -19.22 13.62
CA ASP A 74 -9.72 -20.61 13.19
C ASP A 74 -11.16 -20.95 12.72
N SER A 75 -12.11 -20.05 12.96
CA SER A 75 -13.53 -20.32 12.83
C SER A 75 -14.10 -20.15 11.42
N TYR A 76 -13.32 -19.70 10.42
CA TYR A 76 -13.87 -19.56 9.06
C TYR A 76 -12.86 -19.78 7.91
N LEU A 77 -13.28 -20.60 6.94
CA LEU A 77 -12.83 -20.63 5.54
C LEU A 77 -11.32 -20.82 5.24
N SER A 78 -10.51 -21.46 6.06
CA SER A 78 -9.38 -22.21 5.48
C SER A 78 -9.94 -23.54 4.94
N GLN A 79 -10.58 -23.52 3.78
CA GLN A 79 -10.97 -24.76 3.09
C GLN A 79 -9.93 -25.11 2.04
N GLU A 80 -9.53 -26.37 1.99
CA GLU A 80 -8.48 -26.81 1.08
C GLU A 80 -8.90 -26.52 -0.36
N SER A 81 -7.99 -25.96 -1.15
CA SER A 81 -8.22 -25.63 -2.55
C SER A 81 -9.23 -24.51 -2.84
N PHE A 82 -9.79 -23.84 -1.81
CA PHE A 82 -10.56 -22.63 -2.06
C PHE A 82 -9.65 -21.49 -2.54
N THR A 83 -10.18 -20.63 -3.40
CA THR A 83 -9.52 -19.42 -3.87
C THR A 83 -10.09 -18.16 -3.22
N TYR A 84 -9.21 -17.24 -2.82
CA TYR A 84 -9.56 -16.00 -2.13
C TYR A 84 -8.88 -14.81 -2.79
N SER A 85 -9.50 -13.64 -2.77
CA SER A 85 -8.78 -12.38 -2.97
C SER A 85 -8.82 -11.57 -1.69
N ILE A 86 -7.71 -10.93 -1.35
CA ILE A 86 -7.59 -10.02 -0.21
C ILE A 86 -7.51 -8.60 -0.74
N ASP A 87 -8.46 -7.77 -0.38
CA ASP A 87 -8.50 -6.38 -0.82
C ASP A 87 -8.41 -5.46 0.38
N PHE A 88 -7.46 -4.53 0.31
CA PHE A 88 -7.32 -3.52 1.34
C PHE A 88 -8.02 -2.24 0.88
N TYR A 89 -8.78 -1.68 1.79
CA TYR A 89 -9.63 -0.54 1.57
C TYR A 89 -9.29 0.56 2.56
N TYR A 90 -9.40 1.80 2.09
CA TYR A 90 -9.34 2.97 2.94
C TYR A 90 -10.73 3.60 3.02
N ASN A 91 -11.15 3.88 4.26
CA ASN A 91 -12.45 4.46 4.52
C ASN A 91 -12.37 5.99 4.65
N LEU A 92 -12.90 6.69 3.64
CA LEU A 92 -13.08 8.15 3.68
C LEU A 92 -14.13 8.58 4.71
N LEU A 93 -15.03 7.68 5.11
CA LEU A 93 -16.20 7.96 5.91
C LEU A 93 -16.10 7.15 7.20
N ASN A 94 -15.59 7.80 8.24
CA ASN A 94 -15.33 7.33 9.61
C ASN A 94 -16.51 6.59 10.30
N ASN A 95 -17.04 5.52 9.70
CA ASN A 95 -18.21 4.77 10.12
C ASN A 95 -17.73 3.41 10.63
N THR A 96 -17.50 3.37 11.92
CA THR A 96 -16.92 2.28 12.71
C THR A 96 -17.82 1.04 12.84
N GLY A 97 -18.59 0.70 11.80
CA GLY A 97 -19.60 -0.38 11.90
C GLY A 97 -19.96 -1.10 10.62
N ASN A 98 -19.51 -0.64 9.46
CA ASN A 98 -19.67 -1.37 8.21
C ASN A 98 -18.32 -1.37 7.50
N CYS A 99 -17.74 -2.54 7.25
CA CYS A 99 -16.62 -2.64 6.30
C CYS A 99 -17.20 -2.26 4.93
N THR A 100 -17.12 -0.98 4.58
CA THR A 100 -17.75 -0.38 3.40
C THR A 100 -16.86 -0.55 2.17
N ASP A 101 -17.46 -0.33 1.00
CA ASP A 101 -16.76 -0.16 -0.27
C ASP A 101 -16.03 1.19 -0.30
N GLY A 102 -15.02 1.35 0.57
CA GLY A 102 -14.14 2.52 0.59
C GLY A 102 -13.29 2.61 -0.68
N LEU A 103 -12.23 3.43 -0.63
CA LEU A 103 -11.26 3.40 -1.71
C LEU A 103 -10.42 2.13 -1.65
N ARG A 104 -10.49 1.30 -2.69
CA ARG A 104 -9.63 0.12 -2.81
C ARG A 104 -8.18 0.55 -3.05
N LEU A 105 -7.32 0.21 -2.11
CA LEU A 105 -5.89 0.51 -2.15
C LEU A 105 -5.09 -0.60 -2.82
N ILE A 106 -5.37 -1.84 -2.43
CA ILE A 106 -4.62 -3.04 -2.88
C ILE A 106 -5.53 -3.95 -3.69
N TYR A 107 -4.97 -4.47 -4.79
CA TYR A 107 -5.57 -5.47 -5.66
C TYR A 107 -4.70 -6.72 -5.59
N THR A 108 -5.17 -7.78 -4.93
CA THR A 108 -4.44 -9.06 -4.92
C THR A 108 -4.97 -10.03 -5.97
N PRO A 109 -4.10 -10.89 -6.51
CA PRO A 109 -4.54 -12.03 -7.29
C PRO A 109 -5.31 -13.04 -6.42
N SER A 110 -6.05 -13.94 -7.06
CA SER A 110 -6.67 -15.08 -6.38
C SER A 110 -5.59 -15.98 -5.74
N LEU A 111 -5.57 -16.02 -4.41
CA LEU A 111 -4.73 -16.87 -3.57
C LEU A 111 -5.43 -18.20 -3.28
N LYS A 112 -4.71 -19.31 -3.26
CA LYS A 112 -5.27 -20.61 -2.83
C LYS A 112 -5.04 -20.82 -1.34
N ALA A 113 -6.09 -21.20 -0.62
CA ALA A 113 -5.97 -21.65 0.76
C ALA A 113 -5.06 -22.87 0.88
N ASN A 114 -4.15 -22.81 1.86
CA ASN A 114 -3.47 -23.97 2.38
C ASN A 114 -4.04 -24.29 3.78
N VAL A 115 -4.64 -25.47 3.93
CA VAL A 115 -5.24 -25.92 5.20
C VAL A 115 -4.24 -26.53 6.17
N THR A 116 -3.03 -26.85 5.74
CA THR A 116 -2.06 -27.54 6.61
C THR A 116 -1.43 -26.61 7.63
N THR A 117 -1.45 -25.29 7.40
CA THR A 117 -0.76 -24.34 8.27
C THR A 117 -1.63 -23.77 9.38
N GLY A 118 -2.97 -23.83 9.27
CA GLY A 118 -3.87 -23.09 10.17
C GLY A 118 -3.60 -21.58 10.11
N LEU A 119 -4.59 -20.74 10.43
CA LEU A 119 -4.47 -19.28 10.53
C LEU A 119 -3.88 -18.56 9.30
N TRP A 120 -4.71 -17.78 8.61
CA TRP A 120 -4.17 -16.82 7.65
C TRP A 120 -3.52 -15.67 8.40
N ASN A 121 -2.19 -15.62 8.35
CA ASN A 121 -1.43 -14.46 8.75
C ASN A 121 -1.21 -13.60 7.51
N ILE A 122 -1.86 -12.45 7.47
CA ILE A 122 -1.73 -11.49 6.38
C ILE A 122 -0.74 -10.43 6.85
N ASN A 123 0.45 -10.40 6.25
CA ASN A 123 1.46 -9.39 6.55
C ASN A 123 1.30 -8.20 5.60
N LEU A 124 1.26 -6.98 6.14
CA LEU A 124 1.25 -5.76 5.34
C LEU A 124 2.53 -5.60 4.49
N PHE A 125 3.66 -6.18 4.89
CA PHE A 125 4.90 -6.19 4.09
C PHE A 125 4.83 -7.04 2.84
N ASP A 126 3.92 -8.00 2.75
CA ASP A 126 3.74 -8.78 1.51
C ASP A 126 3.18 -7.90 0.37
N TYR A 127 2.59 -6.75 0.71
CA TYR A 127 1.91 -5.84 -0.22
C TYR A 127 2.46 -4.42 -0.19
N SER A 128 3.52 -4.17 0.58
CA SER A 128 4.14 -2.87 0.70
C SER A 128 5.65 -2.97 0.70
N THR A 129 6.32 -1.87 0.39
CA THR A 129 7.79 -1.78 0.45
C THR A 129 8.20 -0.51 1.14
N LEU A 130 9.34 -0.58 1.83
CA LEU A 130 10.03 0.62 2.30
C LEU A 130 10.64 1.37 1.12
N LEU A 131 10.73 2.68 1.31
CA LEU A 131 11.15 3.63 0.30
C LEU A 131 12.52 4.22 0.65
N ARG A 132 13.37 4.33 -0.37
CA ARG A 132 14.63 5.06 -0.32
C ARG A 132 14.63 6.16 -1.39
N LEU A 133 14.87 7.41 -1.00
CA LEU A 133 14.89 8.56 -1.91
C LEU A 133 16.32 9.07 -2.09
N GLN A 134 16.76 9.21 -3.35
CA GLN A 134 17.95 9.99 -3.65
C GLN A 134 17.68 11.48 -3.37
N ILE A 135 18.63 12.20 -2.79
CA ILE A 135 18.53 13.64 -2.49
C ILE A 135 19.24 14.46 -3.56
N PRO A 136 18.53 15.11 -4.51
CA PRO A 136 19.14 16.01 -5.46
C PRO A 136 19.73 17.25 -4.78
N ILE A 137 20.66 17.91 -5.48
CA ILE A 137 21.26 19.15 -4.98
C ILE A 137 20.19 20.24 -4.89
N GLY A 138 20.09 20.89 -3.73
CA GLY A 138 19.18 22.02 -3.51
C GLY A 138 17.79 21.62 -3.04
N VAL A 139 17.53 20.33 -2.82
CA VAL A 139 16.26 19.85 -2.27
C VAL A 139 16.26 19.92 -0.74
N GLU A 140 15.18 20.45 -0.18
CA GLU A 140 14.91 20.50 1.26
C GLU A 140 13.67 19.68 1.67
N CYS A 141 12.78 19.37 0.73
CA CYS A 141 11.56 18.61 1.01
C CYS A 141 11.03 17.83 -0.20
N PHE A 142 10.30 16.75 0.03
CA PHE A 142 9.54 16.01 -0.98
C PHE A 142 8.06 15.92 -0.66
N VAL A 143 7.21 16.14 -1.66
CA VAL A 143 5.79 15.77 -1.62
C VAL A 143 5.61 14.46 -2.37
N ILE A 144 4.87 13.54 -1.75
CA ILE A 144 4.42 12.30 -2.39
C ILE A 144 2.97 12.44 -2.82
N LEU A 145 2.69 12.18 -4.09
CA LEU A 145 1.35 12.01 -4.63
C LEU A 145 1.13 10.52 -4.96
N ALA A 146 -0.08 10.03 -4.75
CA ALA A 146 -0.46 8.69 -5.20
C ALA A 146 -1.76 8.72 -6.00
N LEU A 147 -1.84 7.79 -6.93
CA LEU A 147 -3.06 7.40 -7.62
C LEU A 147 -3.34 5.94 -7.28
N PHE A 148 -4.51 5.68 -6.71
CA PHE A 148 -5.04 4.33 -6.48
C PHE A 148 -6.29 4.14 -7.33
N GLY A 149 -6.23 3.21 -8.29
CA GLY A 149 -7.29 3.07 -9.29
C GLY A 149 -7.49 4.38 -10.08
N GLN A 150 -8.61 5.07 -9.81
CA GLN A 150 -8.95 6.36 -10.43
C GLN A 150 -8.87 7.55 -9.47
N THR A 151 -8.52 7.34 -8.20
CA THR A 151 -8.52 8.39 -7.17
C THR A 151 -7.11 8.94 -6.94
N ILE A 152 -6.98 10.27 -7.03
CA ILE A 152 -5.71 11.00 -6.84
C ILE A 152 -5.63 11.55 -5.43
N PHE A 153 -4.49 11.33 -4.78
CA PHE A 153 -4.08 11.94 -3.52
C PHE A 153 -2.94 12.90 -3.80
N TYR A 154 -3.22 14.20 -3.64
CA TYR A 154 -2.31 15.29 -4.01
C TYR A 154 -1.21 15.55 -2.98
N GLU A 155 -1.37 15.04 -1.76
CA GLU A 155 -0.32 15.06 -0.73
C GLU A 155 -0.58 13.94 0.26
N ILE A 156 0.18 12.87 0.12
CA ILE A 156 0.17 11.76 1.08
C ILE A 156 0.96 12.16 2.32
N LEU A 157 2.13 12.74 2.08
CA LEU A 157 3.11 13.10 3.08
C LEU A 157 4.08 14.12 2.50
N SER A 158 4.38 15.16 3.28
CA SER A 158 5.55 16.00 3.11
C SER A 158 6.72 15.42 3.89
N ILE A 159 7.86 15.20 3.22
CA ILE A 159 9.06 14.59 3.79
C ILE A 159 10.15 15.66 3.84
N MET A 160 10.46 16.11 5.05
CA MET A 160 11.60 17.01 5.29
C MET A 160 12.92 16.25 5.08
N VAL A 161 13.84 16.84 4.32
CA VAL A 161 15.21 16.34 4.20
C VAL A 161 16.01 16.80 5.42
N PRO A 162 16.57 15.88 6.24
CA PRO A 162 17.37 16.28 7.39
C PRO A 162 18.61 17.06 6.95
N LYS A 163 18.91 18.17 7.63
CA LYS A 163 20.07 19.06 7.33
C LYS A 163 21.43 18.34 7.35
N ALA A 164 21.51 17.20 8.03
CA ALA A 164 22.71 16.38 8.15
C ALA A 164 22.98 15.46 6.96
N VAL A 165 22.01 15.28 6.04
CA VAL A 165 22.16 14.39 4.89
C VAL A 165 23.03 15.04 3.83
N VAL A 166 24.02 14.31 3.33
CA VAL A 166 24.88 14.81 2.25
C VAL A 166 24.10 14.78 0.94
N LYS A 167 24.09 15.89 0.22
CA LYS A 167 23.42 16.02 -1.08
C LYS A 167 24.04 15.02 -2.08
N GLY A 168 23.21 14.26 -2.78
CA GLY A 168 23.61 13.14 -3.63
C GLY A 168 23.54 11.76 -2.95
N GLU A 169 23.34 11.71 -1.63
CA GLU A 169 23.06 10.46 -0.90
C GLU A 169 21.57 10.12 -0.89
N TYR A 170 21.22 9.11 -0.11
CA TYR A 170 19.87 8.59 0.00
C TYR A 170 19.34 8.72 1.43
N ILE A 171 18.04 8.98 1.56
CA ILE A 171 17.31 8.84 2.83
C ILE A 171 16.39 7.63 2.77
N ILE A 172 16.28 6.94 3.90
CA ILE A 172 15.22 5.94 4.09
C ILE A 172 14.01 6.70 4.62
N VAL A 173 12.88 6.56 3.93
CA VAL A 173 11.61 7.13 4.38
C VAL A 173 10.91 6.08 5.22
N PRO A 174 10.51 6.38 6.47
CA PRO A 174 9.79 5.44 7.34
C PRO A 174 8.30 5.34 6.93
N LEU A 175 8.05 5.18 5.63
CA LEU A 175 6.73 5.05 5.03
C LEU A 175 6.71 3.79 4.19
N PHE A 176 5.68 2.97 4.41
CA PHE A 176 5.37 1.84 3.54
C PHE A 176 4.52 2.32 2.38
N VAL A 177 5.04 2.15 1.16
CA VAL A 177 4.26 2.40 -0.06
C VAL A 177 3.61 1.11 -0.54
N ILE A 178 2.38 1.22 -1.01
CA ILE A 178 1.57 0.10 -1.48
C ILE A 178 2.06 -0.31 -2.86
N TYR A 179 2.51 -1.56 -2.99
CA TYR A 179 3.04 -2.10 -4.24
C TYR A 179 1.96 -2.35 -5.29
N LEU A 180 0.87 -2.99 -4.89
CA LEU A 180 -0.22 -3.37 -5.81
C LEU A 180 -1.28 -2.28 -5.83
N GLY A 181 -1.41 -1.59 -6.97
CA GLY A 181 -2.52 -0.65 -7.22
C GLY A 181 -2.14 0.81 -7.02
N GLY A 182 -0.98 1.09 -6.43
CA GLY A 182 -0.43 2.44 -6.28
C GLY A 182 0.43 2.87 -7.46
N LYS A 183 0.19 4.09 -7.94
CA LYS A 183 1.07 4.82 -8.85
C LYS A 183 1.50 6.10 -8.15
N TYR A 184 2.81 6.32 -8.02
CA TYR A 184 3.37 7.40 -7.22
C TYR A 184 4.07 8.46 -8.07
N THR A 185 4.02 9.69 -7.57
CA THR A 185 4.80 10.82 -8.06
C THR A 185 5.49 11.48 -6.89
N PHE A 186 6.78 11.75 -7.03
CA PHE A 186 7.59 12.45 -6.06
C PHE A 186 7.98 13.80 -6.63
N VAL A 187 7.71 14.86 -5.88
CA VAL A 187 8.02 16.23 -6.27
C VAL A 187 8.96 16.81 -5.23
N ALA A 188 10.12 17.28 -5.66
CA ALA A 188 11.17 17.80 -4.79
C ALA A 188 11.13 19.34 -4.79
N PHE A 189 11.23 19.94 -3.62
CA PHE A 189 11.15 21.38 -3.39
C PHE A 189 12.42 21.91 -2.74
N ASP A 190 12.72 23.19 -2.97
CA ASP A 190 13.86 23.90 -2.41
C ASP A 190 13.65 24.47 -1.00
N ASN A 191 12.44 24.36 -0.45
CA ASN A 191 12.14 24.86 0.89
C ASN A 191 11.13 23.97 1.64
N PHE A 192 11.25 23.96 2.96
CA PHE A 192 10.29 23.39 3.89
C PHE A 192 9.84 24.46 4.87
N ASP A 193 8.54 24.68 5.01
CA ASP A 193 8.03 25.60 6.04
C ASP A 193 7.77 24.84 7.33
N ASP A 194 8.70 24.98 8.28
CA ASP A 194 8.62 24.35 9.61
C ASP A 194 7.33 24.70 10.38
N ASN A 195 6.67 25.83 10.07
CA ASN A 195 5.43 26.21 10.76
C ASN A 195 4.20 25.47 10.24
N SER A 196 4.12 25.24 8.93
CA SER A 196 3.00 24.55 8.30
C SER A 196 3.24 23.05 8.13
N GLY A 197 4.50 22.60 8.20
CA GLY A 197 4.89 21.21 7.95
C GLY A 197 4.84 20.81 6.48
N ASN A 198 4.80 21.80 5.57
CA ASN A 198 4.60 21.57 4.13
C ASN A 198 5.86 21.93 3.33
N CYS A 199 6.09 21.20 2.24
CA CYS A 199 7.05 21.64 1.23
C CYS A 199 6.55 22.91 0.54
N THR A 200 7.43 23.90 0.39
CA THR A 200 7.11 25.18 -0.27
C THR A 200 8.25 25.60 -1.21
N GLY A 201 8.12 26.73 -1.89
CA GLY A 201 9.15 27.24 -2.79
C GLY A 201 9.08 26.66 -4.20
N ASN A 202 10.22 26.59 -4.88
CA ASN A 202 10.30 26.14 -6.27
C ASN A 202 10.43 24.62 -6.34
N VAL A 203 9.77 24.03 -7.34
CA VAL A 203 9.99 22.64 -7.71
C VAL A 203 11.37 22.50 -8.34
N ILE A 204 12.25 21.73 -7.72
CA ILE A 204 13.60 21.44 -8.22
C ILE A 204 13.55 20.32 -9.27
N THR A 205 12.87 19.23 -8.96
CA THR A 205 12.71 18.09 -9.86
C THR A 205 11.45 17.31 -9.48
N SER A 206 11.00 16.46 -10.39
CA SER A 206 9.93 15.51 -10.11
C SER A 206 10.17 14.21 -10.85
N ASN A 207 9.77 13.11 -10.24
CA ASN A 207 9.72 11.82 -10.90
C ASN A 207 8.32 11.24 -10.73
N SER A 208 7.66 10.95 -11.84
CA SER A 208 6.23 10.66 -11.89
C SER A 208 5.97 9.33 -12.56
N SER A 209 4.77 8.79 -12.34
CA SER A 209 4.36 7.50 -12.89
C SER A 209 5.25 6.33 -12.46
N LEU A 210 5.68 6.38 -11.20
CA LEU A 210 6.48 5.33 -10.58
C LEU A 210 5.58 4.27 -9.97
N TYR A 211 5.96 3.02 -10.17
CA TYR A 211 5.29 1.86 -9.57
C TYR A 211 6.27 1.22 -8.61
N PRO A 212 5.86 0.92 -7.36
CA PRO A 212 6.77 0.28 -6.43
C PRO A 212 7.23 -1.07 -6.96
N ILE A 213 8.39 -1.51 -6.50
CA ILE A 213 8.97 -2.81 -6.84
C ILE A 213 9.21 -3.52 -5.51
N ILE A 214 8.62 -4.71 -5.32
CA ILE A 214 8.95 -5.56 -4.17
C ILE A 214 10.20 -6.36 -4.53
N THR A 215 11.28 -6.03 -3.84
CA THR A 215 12.52 -6.81 -3.77
C THR A 215 12.90 -6.96 -2.30
N ASP A 216 13.90 -7.78 -2.00
CA ASP A 216 14.51 -7.80 -0.67
C ASP A 216 15.17 -6.45 -0.32
N ASP A 217 15.46 -5.64 -1.34
CA ASP A 217 15.99 -4.28 -1.20
C ASP A 217 14.91 -3.20 -1.15
N LEU A 218 15.24 -2.07 -0.53
CA LEU A 218 14.42 -0.86 -0.48
C LEU A 218 14.09 -0.33 -1.88
N TRP A 219 12.83 0.01 -2.13
CA TRP A 219 12.42 0.63 -3.38
C TRP A 219 13.09 1.99 -3.51
N THR A 220 14.00 2.10 -4.47
CA THR A 220 14.86 3.27 -4.61
C THR A 220 14.39 4.18 -5.72
N ILE A 221 14.17 5.45 -5.38
CA ILE A 221 13.79 6.49 -6.34
C ILE A 221 15.01 7.31 -6.70
N HIS A 222 15.30 7.32 -7.99
CA HIS A 222 16.30 8.18 -8.59
C HIS A 222 15.61 9.39 -9.22
N PHE A 223 16.32 10.51 -9.23
CA PHE A 223 15.88 11.72 -9.91
C PHE A 223 16.91 12.07 -10.98
N ASN A 224 16.42 12.43 -12.17
CA ASN A 224 17.25 12.93 -13.26
C ASN A 224 17.53 14.42 -13.09
#